data_AF-A0A351XNJ5-F1
#
_entry.id   AF-A0A351XNJ5-F1
#
_cell.length_a   1.000
_cell.length_b   1.000
_cell.length_c   1.000
_cell.angle_alpha   90.00
_cell.angle_beta   90.00
_cell.angle_gamma   90.00
#
_symmetry.space_group_name_H-M   'P 1'
#
loop_
_entity.id
_entity.type
_entity.pdbx_description
1 polymer ?
#
loop_
_entity_poly.entity_id
_entity_poly.type
_entity_poly.pdbx_seq_one_letter_code
_entity_poly.pdbx_strand_id
1 'polypeptide(L)'
;MQKTSTKILNTLFLNVPITLVLCVFAQMLSIWKGQAESFSMQMFGINCIVAYISATIVGLVFPSVPLGMAFARKCGAKDGSLVFALLMNVVVNTIFTFFLSIVMTFVNVYIVAGAPIIAVVFGVIENFLPIWAVCYIVSFVFSPLCQKLAIRLTE
;
A
#
# COMPACT_ATOMS: atom_id res chain seq x y z
N MET A 1 -24.52 7.39 -7.86
CA MET A 1 -23.75 7.53 -6.61
C MET A 1 -23.34 6.15 -6.15
N GLN A 2 -22.05 5.88 -6.02
CA GLN A 2 -21.55 4.58 -5.53
C GLN A 2 -21.85 4.48 -4.02
N LYS A 3 -22.51 3.41 -3.56
CA LYS A 3 -22.79 3.19 -2.13
C LYS A 3 -21.47 3.24 -1.34
N THR A 4 -21.48 3.87 -0.17
CA THR A 4 -20.30 3.98 0.71
C THR A 4 -19.70 2.60 1.03
N SER A 5 -20.55 1.57 1.16
CA SER A 5 -20.15 0.17 1.34
C SER A 5 -19.32 -0.38 0.18
N THR A 6 -19.66 -0.06 -1.07
CA THR A 6 -18.91 -0.50 -2.26
C THR A 6 -17.52 0.11 -2.31
N LYS A 7 -17.37 1.37 -1.86
CA LYS A 7 -16.06 2.04 -1.77
C LYS A 7 -15.18 1.39 -0.71
N ILE A 8 -15.74 1.14 0.48
CA ILE A 8 -15.01 0.51 1.60
C ILE A 8 -14.59 -0.93 1.22
N LEU A 9 -15.50 -1.72 0.64
CA LEU A 9 -15.19 -3.07 0.17
C LEU A 9 -14.11 -3.06 -0.91
N ASN A 10 -14.16 -2.16 -1.88
CA ASN A 10 -13.14 -2.06 -2.92
C ASN A 10 -11.76 -1.70 -2.32
N THR A 11 -11.71 -0.79 -1.36
CA THR A 11 -10.46 -0.46 -0.64
C THR A 11 -9.93 -1.66 0.15
N LEU A 12 -10.79 -2.39 0.85
CA LEU A 12 -10.39 -3.59 1.59
C LEU A 12 -9.86 -4.69 0.66
N PHE A 13 -10.55 -4.97 -0.45
CA PHE A 13 -10.14 -5.98 -1.41
C PHE A 13 -8.85 -5.61 -2.14
N LEU A 14 -8.62 -4.33 -2.45
CA LEU A 14 -7.39 -3.87 -3.09
C LEU A 14 -6.20 -3.90 -2.12
N ASN A 15 -6.45 -3.68 -0.83
CA ASN A 15 -5.41 -3.73 0.20
C ASN A 15 -4.83 -5.14 0.38
N VAL A 16 -5.63 -6.21 0.20
CA VAL A 16 -5.14 -7.60 0.33
C VAL A 16 -3.95 -7.91 -0.61
N PRO A 17 -4.08 -7.82 -1.96
CA PRO A 17 -2.98 -8.12 -2.86
C PRO A 17 -1.81 -7.14 -2.71
N ILE A 18 -2.07 -5.86 -2.44
CA ILE A 18 -1.02 -4.86 -2.24
C ILE A 18 -0.18 -5.20 -1.01
N THR A 19 -0.83 -5.50 0.13
CA THR A 19 -0.13 -5.82 1.37
C THR A 19 0.63 -7.14 1.29
N LEU A 20 0.07 -8.16 0.63
CA LEU A 20 0.78 -9.42 0.37
C LEU A 20 2.04 -9.21 -0.45
N VAL A 21 1.95 -8.51 -1.58
CA VAL A 21 3.12 -8.25 -2.44
C VAL A 21 4.13 -7.36 -1.71
N LEU A 22 3.67 -6.35 -0.96
CA LEU A 22 4.54 -5.52 -0.13
C LEU A 22 5.31 -6.36 0.89
N CYS A 23 4.66 -7.29 1.58
CA CYS A 23 5.31 -8.12 2.60
C CYS A 23 6.33 -9.09 1.98
N VAL A 24 5.99 -9.72 0.85
CA VAL A 24 6.94 -10.56 0.10
C VAL A 24 8.14 -9.73 -0.36
N PHE A 25 7.89 -8.56 -0.95
CA PHE A 25 8.94 -7.70 -1.50
C PHE A 25 9.83 -7.11 -0.41
N ALA A 26 9.26 -6.72 0.74
CA ALA A 26 10.02 -6.23 1.89
C ALA A 26 10.94 -7.31 2.46
N GLN A 27 10.49 -8.56 2.59
CA GLN A 27 11.35 -9.67 3.01
C GLN A 27 12.43 -9.99 1.97
N MET A 28 12.09 -9.98 0.68
CA MET A 28 13.08 -10.14 -0.37
C MET A 28 14.15 -9.04 -0.33
N LEU A 29 13.76 -7.78 -0.16
CA LEU A 29 14.70 -6.67 0.03
C LEU A 29 15.60 -6.86 1.26
N SER A 30 15.04 -7.34 2.37
CA SER A 30 15.80 -7.64 3.59
C SER A 30 16.85 -8.74 3.36
N ILE A 31 16.51 -9.79 2.60
CA ILE A 31 17.44 -10.85 2.24
C ILE A 31 18.52 -10.31 1.29
N TRP A 32 18.12 -9.51 0.29
CA TRP A 32 19.04 -8.94 -0.69
C TRP A 32 20.05 -7.98 -0.08
N LYS A 33 19.64 -7.25 0.98
CA LYS A 33 20.50 -6.37 1.77
C LYS A 33 21.33 -7.10 2.83
N GLY A 34 21.22 -8.42 2.92
CA GLY A 34 21.93 -9.23 3.92
C GLY A 34 21.45 -9.03 5.35
N GLN A 35 20.28 -8.43 5.55
CA GLN A 35 19.67 -8.22 6.89
C GLN A 35 18.92 -9.46 7.38
N ALA A 36 18.58 -10.40 6.48
CA ALA A 36 17.94 -11.66 6.81
C ALA A 36 18.59 -12.82 6.03
N GLU A 37 18.85 -13.94 6.70
CA GLU A 37 19.48 -15.12 6.09
C GLU A 37 18.51 -15.92 5.20
N SER A 38 17.21 -15.89 5.51
CA SER A 38 16.20 -16.67 4.78
C SER A 38 14.81 -16.06 4.89
N PHE A 39 13.91 -16.50 4.01
CA PHE A 39 12.50 -16.11 4.03
C PHE A 39 11.80 -16.76 5.22
N SER A 40 11.37 -15.96 6.19
CA SER A 40 10.65 -16.44 7.37
C SER A 40 9.13 -16.34 7.15
N MET A 41 8.46 -17.50 7.10
CA MET A 41 7.00 -17.59 6.99
C MET A 41 6.29 -16.94 8.19
N GLN A 42 6.91 -17.00 9.38
CA GLN A 42 6.36 -16.38 10.59
C GLN A 42 6.41 -14.84 10.51
N MET A 43 7.55 -14.27 10.13
CA MET A 43 7.65 -12.82 9.92
C MET A 43 6.74 -12.36 8.79
N PHE A 44 6.61 -13.16 7.72
CA PHE A 44 5.66 -12.88 6.64
C PHE A 44 4.23 -12.74 7.15
N GLY A 45 3.77 -13.71 7.96
CA GLY A 45 2.42 -13.70 8.53
C GLY A 45 2.16 -12.48 9.42
N ILE A 46 3.10 -12.17 10.33
CA ILE A 46 2.98 -11.01 11.23
C ILE A 46 2.95 -9.71 10.40
N ASN A 47 3.87 -9.58 9.45
CA ASN A 47 3.93 -8.42 8.55
C ASN A 47 2.65 -8.27 7.74
N CYS A 48 2.08 -9.35 7.21
CA CYS A 48 0.82 -9.30 6.48
C CYS A 48 -0.33 -8.79 7.36
N ILE A 49 -0.44 -9.29 8.60
CA ILE A 49 -1.50 -8.87 9.53
C ILE A 49 -1.34 -7.39 9.88
N VAL A 50 -0.13 -6.96 10.26
CA VAL A 50 0.17 -5.58 10.62
C VAL A 50 -0.04 -4.63 9.44
N ALA A 51 0.48 -4.98 8.26
CA ALA A 51 0.30 -4.21 7.03
C ALA A 51 -1.19 -4.09 6.68
N TYR A 52 -1.94 -5.17 6.77
CA TYR A 52 -3.36 -5.17 6.44
C TYR A 52 -4.19 -4.30 7.39
N ILE A 53 -3.96 -4.42 8.71
CA ILE A 53 -4.62 -3.57 9.70
C ILE A 53 -4.25 -2.11 9.46
N SER A 54 -2.97 -1.82 9.24
CA SER A 54 -2.48 -0.45 9.01
C SER A 54 -3.06 0.15 7.74
N ALA A 55 -3.05 -0.60 6.63
CA ALA A 55 -3.64 -0.17 5.36
C ALA A 55 -5.15 0.08 5.50
N THR A 56 -5.84 -0.73 6.30
CA THR A 56 -7.27 -0.55 6.57
C THR A 56 -7.51 0.73 7.37
N ILE A 57 -6.73 0.98 8.43
CA ILE A 57 -6.83 2.22 9.21
C ILE A 57 -6.55 3.43 8.33
N VAL A 58 -5.48 3.41 7.53
CA VAL A 58 -5.15 4.51 6.61
C VAL A 58 -6.28 4.73 5.59
N GLY A 59 -6.84 3.66 5.03
CA GLY A 59 -7.95 3.74 4.09
C GLY A 59 -9.25 4.29 4.68
N LEU A 60 -9.48 4.10 5.98
CA LEU A 60 -10.66 4.60 6.69
C LEU A 60 -10.47 6.03 7.23
N VAL A 61 -9.27 6.34 7.73
CA VAL A 61 -8.97 7.63 8.36
C VAL A 61 -8.61 8.69 7.32
N PHE A 62 -7.84 8.33 6.30
CA PHE A 62 -7.39 9.28 5.30
C PHE A 62 -8.30 9.26 4.06
N PRO A 63 -8.86 10.41 3.66
CA PRO A 63 -9.64 10.55 2.44
C PRO A 63 -8.71 10.58 1.21
N SER A 64 -7.96 9.51 1.00
CA SER A 64 -6.95 9.34 -0.05
C SER A 64 -7.56 9.39 -1.46
N VAL A 65 -8.73 8.78 -1.66
CA VAL A 65 -9.45 8.76 -2.94
C VAL A 65 -9.90 10.17 -3.40
N PRO A 66 -10.59 10.99 -2.57
CA PRO A 66 -10.95 12.35 -2.98
C PRO A 66 -9.74 13.27 -3.11
N LEU A 67 -8.66 13.07 -2.36
CA LEU A 67 -7.38 13.76 -2.61
C LEU A 67 -6.80 13.42 -3.98
N GLY A 68 -6.80 12.13 -4.34
CA GLY A 68 -6.39 11.66 -5.67
C GLY A 68 -7.26 12.22 -6.79
N MET A 69 -8.59 12.30 -6.60
CA MET A 69 -9.50 12.96 -7.55
C MET A 69 -9.17 14.45 -7.70
N ALA A 70 -8.98 15.16 -6.60
CA ALA A 70 -8.67 16.59 -6.62
C ALA A 70 -7.33 16.86 -7.33
N PHE A 71 -6.33 16.00 -7.10
CA PHE A 71 -5.04 16.10 -7.78
C PHE A 71 -5.15 15.82 -9.28
N ALA A 72 -5.82 14.73 -9.67
CA ALA A 72 -6.01 14.40 -11.09
C ALA A 72 -6.77 15.50 -11.85
N ARG A 73 -7.78 16.11 -11.21
CA ARG A 73 -8.50 17.28 -11.77
C ARG A 73 -7.62 18.51 -11.87
N LYS A 74 -6.78 18.80 -10.86
CA LYS A 74 -5.80 19.90 -10.91
C LYS A 74 -4.78 19.72 -12.03
N CYS A 75 -4.40 18.49 -12.35
CA CYS A 75 -3.53 18.16 -13.47
C CYS A 75 -4.24 18.21 -14.84
N GLY A 76 -5.52 18.59 -14.89
CA GLY A 76 -6.27 18.71 -16.15
C GLY A 76 -6.69 17.37 -16.76
N ALA A 77 -6.59 16.26 -16.02
CA ALA A 77 -7.02 14.96 -16.53
C ALA A 77 -8.55 14.89 -16.59
N LYS A 78 -9.07 14.39 -17.73
CA LYS A 78 -10.52 14.19 -17.91
C LYS A 78 -11.00 13.05 -17.01
N ASP A 79 -12.08 13.29 -16.27
CA ASP A 79 -12.77 12.29 -15.47
C ASP A 79 -13.09 11.06 -16.36
N GLY A 80 -12.67 9.87 -15.93
CA GLY A 80 -12.87 8.61 -16.66
C GLY A 80 -11.76 8.22 -17.66
N SER A 81 -10.73 9.06 -17.84
CA SER A 81 -9.55 8.70 -18.65
C SER A 81 -8.58 7.78 -17.88
N LEU A 82 -7.80 6.97 -18.60
CA LEU A 82 -6.72 6.17 -18.00
C LEU A 82 -5.70 7.04 -17.26
N VAL A 83 -5.42 8.23 -17.78
CA VAL A 83 -4.50 9.21 -17.17
C VAL A 83 -5.05 9.70 -15.82
N PHE A 84 -6.36 9.90 -15.71
CA PHE A 84 -7.01 10.25 -14.46
C PHE A 84 -6.88 9.14 -13.41
N ALA A 85 -7.08 7.88 -13.82
CA ALA A 85 -6.90 6.73 -12.95
C ALA A 85 -5.43 6.59 -12.48
N LEU A 86 -4.46 6.80 -13.37
CA LEU A 86 -3.04 6.81 -13.04
C LEU A 86 -2.69 7.90 -12.01
N LEU A 87 -3.05 9.16 -12.29
CA LEU A 87 -2.78 10.30 -11.41
C LEU A 87 -3.43 10.15 -10.02
N MET A 88 -4.67 9.64 -9.98
CA MET A 88 -5.32 9.31 -8.72
C MET A 88 -4.53 8.25 -7.96
N ASN A 89 -4.14 7.17 -8.64
CA ASN A 89 -3.45 6.05 -8.02
C ASN A 89 -2.07 6.45 -7.49
N VAL A 90 -1.40 7.41 -8.13
CA VAL A 90 -0.14 7.98 -7.65
C VAL A 90 -0.33 8.54 -6.25
N VAL A 91 -1.30 9.41 -6.04
CA VAL A 91 -1.54 10.06 -4.75
C VAL A 91 -1.97 9.04 -3.69
N VAL A 92 -2.91 8.17 -4.03
CA VAL A 92 -3.40 7.13 -3.11
C VAL A 92 -2.24 6.22 -2.69
N ASN A 93 -1.49 5.69 -3.65
CA ASN A 93 -0.37 4.79 -3.37
C ASN A 93 0.75 5.48 -2.59
N THR A 94 1.03 6.76 -2.84
CA THR A 94 2.00 7.53 -2.06
C THR A 94 1.60 7.64 -0.59
N ILE A 95 0.34 7.97 -0.30
CA ILE A 95 -0.17 8.07 1.07
C ILE A 95 -0.08 6.70 1.76
N PHE A 96 -0.59 5.66 1.11
CA PHE A 96 -0.57 4.30 1.66
C PHE A 96 0.85 3.82 1.92
N THR A 97 1.73 3.94 0.92
CA THR A 97 3.13 3.49 1.04
C THR A 97 3.86 4.27 2.11
N PHE A 98 3.60 5.57 2.28
CA PHE A 98 4.24 6.38 3.31
C PHE A 98 3.92 5.88 4.71
N PHE A 99 2.63 5.70 5.02
CA PHE A 99 2.22 5.19 6.32
C PHE A 99 2.63 3.73 6.53
N LEU A 100 2.44 2.88 5.52
CA LEU A 100 2.83 1.46 5.58
C LEU A 100 4.33 1.31 5.76
N SER A 101 5.15 2.06 5.03
CA SER A 101 6.60 2.01 5.18
C SER A 101 7.01 2.41 6.58
N ILE A 102 6.46 3.48 7.16
CA ILE A 102 6.79 3.89 8.53
C ILE A 102 6.43 2.80 9.53
N VAL A 103 5.19 2.29 9.49
CA VAL A 103 4.72 1.29 10.45
C VAL A 103 5.49 -0.02 10.30
N MET A 104 5.66 -0.49 9.06
CA MET A 104 6.33 -1.76 8.79
C MET A 104 7.82 -1.70 9.11
N THR A 105 8.50 -0.61 8.76
CA THR A 105 9.91 -0.43 9.15
C THR A 105 10.03 -0.27 10.66
N PHE A 106 9.12 0.43 11.34
CA PHE A 106 9.13 0.51 12.80
C PHE A 106 8.98 -0.88 13.45
N VAL A 107 8.02 -1.68 13.01
CA VAL A 107 7.81 -3.03 13.54
C VAL A 107 9.02 -3.94 13.25
N ASN A 108 9.50 -3.98 12.01
CA ASN A 108 10.59 -4.88 11.64
C ASN A 108 11.96 -4.46 12.20
N VAL A 109 12.28 -3.16 12.16
CA VAL A 109 13.61 -2.65 12.52
C VAL A 109 13.70 -2.35 14.01
N TYR A 110 12.71 -1.69 14.60
CA TYR A 110 12.76 -1.29 16.01
C TYR A 110 12.24 -2.37 16.95
N ILE A 111 11.05 -2.93 16.68
CA ILE A 111 10.43 -3.92 17.60
C ILE A 111 11.08 -5.30 17.45
N VAL A 112 11.23 -5.79 16.21
CA VAL A 112 11.69 -7.16 15.96
C VAL A 112 13.22 -7.26 15.98
N ALA A 113 13.93 -6.38 15.26
CA ALA A 113 15.39 -6.41 15.21
C ALA A 113 16.09 -5.65 16.36
N GLY A 114 15.34 -4.91 17.19
CA GLY A 114 15.91 -4.16 18.32
C GLY A 114 16.89 -3.04 17.92
N ALA A 115 16.85 -2.59 16.66
CA ALA A 115 17.77 -1.58 16.15
C ALA A 115 17.38 -0.16 16.62
N PRO A 116 18.31 0.80 16.65
CA PRO A 116 18.02 2.17 17.06
C PRO A 116 17.00 2.86 16.14
N ILE A 117 16.21 3.80 16.68
CA ILE A 117 15.18 4.55 15.93
C ILE A 117 15.74 5.24 14.68
N ILE A 118 17.01 5.64 14.70
CA ILE A 118 17.68 6.22 13.53
C ILE A 118 17.66 5.26 12.32
N ALA A 119 17.80 3.95 12.56
CA ALA A 119 17.76 2.92 11.53
C ALA A 119 16.37 2.77 10.92
N VAL A 120 15.30 3.09 11.67
CA VAL A 120 13.94 3.16 11.14
C VAL A 120 13.84 4.28 10.10
N VAL A 121 14.37 5.46 10.40
CA VAL A 121 14.30 6.61 9.48
C VAL A 121 15.07 6.33 8.19
N PHE A 122 16.29 5.81 8.28
CA PHE A 122 17.07 5.42 7.11
C PHE A 122 16.42 4.28 6.34
N GLY A 123 15.90 3.26 7.05
CA GLY A 123 15.20 2.13 6.44
C GLY A 123 13.94 2.56 5.69
N VAL A 124 13.19 3.54 6.21
CA VAL A 124 12.05 4.13 5.51
C VAL A 124 12.54 4.85 4.26
N ILE A 125 13.48 5.79 4.37
CA ILE A 125 13.94 6.58 3.21
C ILE A 125 14.49 5.70 2.09
N GLU A 126 15.29 4.70 2.44
CA GLU A 126 15.95 3.83 1.47
C GLU A 126 14.97 2.86 0.79
N ASN A 127 14.01 2.31 1.55
CA ASN A 127 13.06 1.33 1.01
C ASN A 127 11.77 1.97 0.47
N PHE A 128 11.50 3.24 0.77
CA PHE A 128 10.25 3.91 0.40
C PHE A 128 10.05 3.90 -1.12
N LEU A 129 11.05 4.31 -1.88
CA LEU A 129 10.96 4.42 -3.34
C LEU A 129 10.74 3.07 -4.04
N PRO A 130 11.52 2.00 -3.74
CA PRO A 130 11.29 0.70 -4.35
C PRO A 130 9.97 0.07 -3.91
N ILE A 131 9.57 0.18 -2.64
CA ILE A 131 8.28 -0.33 -2.16
C ILE A 131 7.12 0.43 -2.83
N TRP A 132 7.24 1.75 -2.97
CA TRP A 132 6.24 2.58 -3.62
C TRP A 132 6.04 2.19 -5.08
N ALA A 133 7.13 1.99 -5.82
CA ALA A 133 7.07 1.59 -7.22
C ALA A 133 6.37 0.23 -7.39
N VAL A 134 6.70 -0.76 -6.56
CA VAL A 134 6.06 -2.08 -6.62
C VAL A 134 4.58 -2.00 -6.26
N CYS A 135 4.22 -1.31 -5.16
CA CYS A 135 2.83 -1.15 -4.75
C CYS A 135 2.02 -0.39 -5.81
N TYR A 136 2.62 0.59 -6.48
CA TYR A 136 1.99 1.33 -7.56
C TYR A 136 1.68 0.43 -8.75
N ILE A 137 2.63 -0.39 -9.19
CA ILE A 137 2.45 -1.34 -10.30
C ILE A 137 1.36 -2.36 -9.95
N VAL A 138 1.42 -2.95 -8.75
CA VAL A 138 0.43 -3.92 -8.28
C VAL A 138 -0.96 -3.28 -8.22
N SER A 139 -1.06 -2.08 -7.64
CA SER A 139 -2.32 -1.34 -7.59
C SER A 139 -2.86 -1.08 -8.99
N PHE A 140 -2.01 -0.69 -9.95
CA PHE A 140 -2.43 -0.46 -11.33
C PHE A 140 -2.99 -1.73 -11.99
N VAL A 141 -2.34 -2.87 -11.79
CA VAL A 141 -2.77 -4.16 -12.37
C VAL A 141 -4.05 -4.69 -11.70
N PHE A 142 -4.16 -4.59 -10.37
CA PHE A 142 -5.27 -5.17 -9.61
C PHE A 142 -6.48 -4.23 -9.45
N SER A 143 -6.32 -2.91 -9.59
CA SER A 143 -7.43 -1.94 -9.51
C SER A 143 -8.62 -2.25 -10.43
N PRO A 144 -8.46 -2.53 -11.74
CA PRO A 144 -9.58 -2.88 -12.60
C PRO A 144 -10.25 -4.22 -12.22
N LEU A 145 -9.50 -5.16 -11.65
CA LEU A 145 -10.03 -6.45 -11.18
C LEU A 145 -10.85 -6.30 -9.90
N CYS A 146 -10.32 -5.57 -8.91
CA CYS A 146 -11.00 -5.29 -7.65
C CYS A 146 -12.27 -4.48 -7.86
N GLN A 147 -12.27 -3.50 -8.78
CA GLN A 147 -13.49 -2.75 -9.11
C GLN A 147 -14.59 -3.65 -9.68
N LYS A 148 -14.26 -4.58 -10.59
CA LYS A 148 -15.23 -5.53 -11.16
C LYS A 148 -15.81 -6.45 -10.09
N LEU A 149 -14.98 -6.93 -9.16
CA LEU A 149 -15.42 -7.79 -8.04
C LEU A 149 -16.30 -7.02 -7.05
N ALA A 150 -15.92 -5.79 -6.70
CA ALA A 150 -16.70 -4.96 -5.78
C ALA A 150 -18.10 -4.65 -6.33
N ILE A 151 -18.22 -4.37 -7.64
CA ILE A 151 -19.50 -4.17 -8.31
C ILE A 151 -20.35 -5.44 -8.24
N ARG A 152 -19.80 -6.60 -8.62
CA ARG A 152 -20.54 -7.89 -8.58
C ARG A 152 -21.02 -8.32 -7.20
N LEU A 153 -20.34 -7.91 -6.13
CA LEU A 153 -20.71 -8.22 -4.75
C LEU A 153 -21.70 -7.21 -4.14
N THR A 154 -21.94 -6.06 -4.79
CA THR A 154 -22.89 -5.05 -4.31
C THR A 154 -24.09 -4.80 -5.22
N GLU A 155 -24.14 -5.47 -6.39
CA GLU A 155 -25.35 -5.73 -7.20
C GLU A 155 -26.16 -6.89 -6.62
#